data_AF-A0A7L4BKH1-F1
#
_entry.id   AF-A0A7L4BKH1-F1
#
_cell.length_a   1.000
_cell.length_b   1.000
_cell.length_c   1.000
_cell.angle_alpha   90.00
_cell.angle_beta   90.00
_cell.angle_gamma   90.00
#
_symmetry.space_group_name_H-M   'P 1'
#
loop_
_entity.id
_entity.type
_entity.pdbx_description
1 polymer ?
#
loop_
_entity_poly.entity_id
_entity_poly.type
_entity_poly.pdbx_seq_one_letter_code
_entity_poly.pdbx_strand_id
1 'polypeptide(L)'
;IGEEQLRCFRECLQEALREHYKHHWFPLLPSKGSGYRCIRINHQMDPLIGKAAGMIGLSHERLFQLLPSELTLWVDPFEVSYRIGEDGSICVLYESPQPGGKTTKPLESRTSCKEEWRIGRASPSKNYSMMTVSS
;
A
#
# COMPACT_ATOMS: atom_id res chain seq x y z
N ILE A 1 -5.27 -22.99 10.03
CA ILE A 1 -5.56 -22.05 11.13
C ILE A 1 -6.99 -22.36 11.55
N GLY A 2 -7.25 -22.59 12.84
CA GLY A 2 -8.62 -22.90 13.29
C GLY A 2 -9.53 -21.67 13.29
N GLU A 3 -10.85 -21.88 13.24
CA GLU A 3 -11.86 -20.80 13.24
C GLU A 3 -11.70 -19.85 14.43
N GLU A 4 -11.49 -20.40 15.63
CA GLU A 4 -11.32 -19.60 16.84
C GLU A 4 -10.04 -18.74 16.80
N GLN A 5 -8.94 -19.30 16.27
CA GLN A 5 -7.72 -18.53 16.05
C GLN A 5 -7.95 -17.41 15.02
N LEU A 6 -8.66 -17.69 13.93
CA LEU A 6 -9.01 -16.70 12.92
C LEU A 6 -9.88 -15.57 13.49
N ARG A 7 -10.84 -15.92 14.36
CA ARG A 7 -11.68 -14.95 15.07
C ARG A 7 -10.84 -14.03 15.95
N CYS A 8 -9.99 -14.60 16.80
CA CYS A 8 -9.07 -13.84 17.65
C CYS A 8 -8.15 -12.94 16.81
N PHE A 9 -7.55 -13.46 15.74
CA PHE A 9 -6.69 -12.67 14.84
C PHE A 9 -7.44 -11.47 14.26
N ARG A 10 -8.67 -11.68 13.77
CA ARG A 10 -9.52 -10.62 13.22
C ARG A 10 -9.78 -9.52 14.24
N GLU A 11 -10.25 -9.89 15.43
CA GLU A 11 -10.58 -8.93 16.49
C GLU A 11 -9.35 -8.11 16.91
N CYS A 12 -8.24 -8.81 17.13
CA CYS A 12 -6.97 -8.19 17.47
C CYS A 12 -6.45 -7.21 16.40
N LEU A 13 -6.50 -7.62 15.12
CA LEU A 13 -6.04 -6.77 14.03
C LEU A 13 -6.97 -5.56 13.85
N GLN A 14 -8.29 -5.75 13.94
CA GLN A 14 -9.26 -4.66 13.85
C GLN A 14 -9.04 -3.60 14.94
N GLU A 15 -8.79 -4.03 16.18
CA GLU A 15 -8.50 -3.10 17.28
C GLU A 15 -7.19 -2.34 17.05
N ALA A 16 -6.12 -3.06 16.67
CA ALA A 16 -4.82 -2.46 16.40
C ALA A 16 -4.87 -1.42 15.27
N LEU A 17 -5.59 -1.72 14.18
CA LEU A 17 -5.78 -0.79 13.06
C LEU A 17 -6.61 0.42 13.48
N ARG A 18 -7.68 0.23 14.26
CA ARG A 18 -8.52 1.33 14.75
C ARG A 18 -7.72 2.32 15.58
N GLU A 19 -6.93 1.83 16.53
CA GLU A 19 -6.09 2.70 17.37
C GLU A 19 -4.98 3.36 16.54
N HIS A 20 -4.34 2.63 15.62
CA HIS A 20 -3.29 3.18 14.74
C HIS A 20 -3.84 4.32 13.86
N TYR A 21 -5.04 4.18 13.31
CA TYR A 21 -5.64 5.14 12.38
C TYR A 21 -6.33 6.33 13.06
N LYS A 22 -6.59 6.26 14.37
CA LYS A 22 -7.41 7.19 15.15
C LYS A 22 -7.15 8.69 14.90
N HIS A 23 -5.88 9.08 14.78
CA HIS A 23 -5.45 10.46 14.54
C HIS A 23 -5.00 10.73 13.10
N HIS A 24 -5.15 9.73 12.24
CA HIS A 24 -4.71 9.74 10.85
C HIS A 24 -5.86 9.37 9.92
N TRP A 25 -7.12 9.71 10.26
CA TRP A 25 -8.29 9.45 9.42
C TRP A 25 -8.96 10.77 9.02
N PHE A 26 -8.87 11.13 7.73
CA PHE A 26 -9.32 12.44 7.24
C PHE A 26 -10.34 12.29 6.09
N PRO A 27 -11.64 12.15 6.36
CA PRO A 27 -12.66 11.96 5.31
C PRO A 27 -12.72 13.10 4.28
N LEU A 28 -12.41 14.33 4.67
CA LEU A 28 -12.40 15.48 3.74
C LEU A 28 -11.16 15.50 2.83
N LEU A 29 -10.10 14.79 3.19
CA LEU A 29 -8.86 14.67 2.42
C LEU A 29 -8.39 13.20 2.47
N PRO A 30 -9.06 12.26 1.78
CA PRO A 30 -8.83 10.81 1.97
C PRO A 30 -7.37 10.38 1.77
N SER A 31 -6.66 11.00 0.84
CA SER A 31 -5.24 10.72 0.57
C SER A 31 -4.29 11.17 1.69
N LYS A 32 -4.70 12.11 2.55
CA LYS A 32 -3.90 12.56 3.69
C LYS A 32 -3.72 11.40 4.67
N GLY A 33 -2.47 11.05 4.94
CA GLY A 33 -2.13 9.92 5.82
C GLY A 33 -2.28 8.54 5.19
N SER A 34 -2.61 8.42 3.89
CA SER A 34 -2.75 7.11 3.22
C SER A 34 -1.49 6.25 3.36
N GLY A 35 -0.30 6.83 3.17
CA GLY A 35 0.98 6.12 3.38
C GLY A 35 1.23 5.66 4.82
N TYR A 36 0.69 6.38 5.83
CA TYR A 36 0.80 5.99 7.24
C TYR A 36 -0.14 4.82 7.58
N ARG A 37 -1.31 4.80 6.96
CA ARG A 37 -2.31 3.72 7.12
C ARG A 37 -2.01 2.50 6.24
N CYS A 38 -1.16 2.64 5.23
CA CYS A 38 -0.81 1.58 4.31
C CYS A 38 -0.28 0.35 5.07
N ILE A 39 -0.87 -0.81 4.80
CA ILE A 39 -0.40 -2.11 5.27
C ILE A 39 0.48 -2.68 4.17
N ARG A 40 1.72 -3.04 4.50
CA ARG A 40 2.71 -3.49 3.51
C ARG A 40 3.41 -4.74 3.97
N ILE A 41 3.44 -5.73 3.08
CA ILE A 41 4.20 -6.96 3.24
C ILE A 41 5.16 -7.04 2.06
N ASN A 42 6.44 -7.17 2.35
CA ASN A 42 7.49 -7.44 1.38
C ASN A 42 8.53 -8.38 2.02
N HIS A 43 9.82 -8.07 1.96
CA HIS A 43 10.84 -8.71 2.81
C HIS A 43 10.62 -8.49 4.32
N GLN A 44 9.69 -7.61 4.70
CA GLN A 44 9.29 -7.35 6.07
C GLN A 44 7.77 -7.54 6.23
N MET A 45 7.38 -8.09 7.38
CA MET A 45 5.98 -8.23 7.76
C MET A 45 5.48 -6.92 8.34
N ASP A 46 4.25 -6.53 8.00
CA ASP A 46 3.59 -5.40 8.62
C ASP A 46 3.53 -5.62 10.16
N PRO A 47 3.94 -4.65 10.98
CA PRO A 47 4.05 -4.85 12.43
C PRO A 47 2.69 -5.10 13.10
N LEU A 48 1.59 -4.56 12.57
CA LEU A 48 0.26 -4.77 13.13
C LEU A 48 -0.24 -6.18 12.79
N ILE A 49 -0.02 -6.65 11.56
CA ILE A 49 -0.29 -8.04 11.17
C ILE A 49 0.56 -9.00 12.00
N GLY A 50 1.87 -8.77 12.08
CA GLY A 50 2.80 -9.62 12.84
C GLY A 50 2.41 -9.72 14.31
N LYS A 51 2.06 -8.59 14.95
CA LYS A 51 1.58 -8.57 16.34
C LYS A 51 0.28 -9.34 16.53
N ALA A 52 -0.73 -9.12 15.66
CA ALA A 52 -2.02 -9.80 15.76
C ALA A 52 -1.87 -11.32 15.54
N ALA A 53 -1.04 -11.72 14.57
CA ALA A 53 -0.73 -13.11 14.28
C ALA A 53 0.02 -13.79 15.42
N GLY A 54 0.98 -13.09 16.04
CA GLY A 54 1.73 -13.60 17.19
C GLY A 54 0.83 -13.97 18.37
N MET A 55 -0.25 -13.21 18.60
CA MET A 55 -1.22 -13.50 19.68
C MET A 55 -1.99 -14.81 19.48
N ILE A 56 -2.11 -15.29 18.25
CA ILE A 56 -2.74 -16.59 17.93
C ILE A 56 -1.71 -17.70 17.66
N GLY A 57 -0.44 -17.45 17.95
CA GLY A 57 0.65 -18.42 17.80
C GLY A 57 1.19 -18.58 16.38
N LEU A 58 0.95 -17.62 15.46
CA LEU A 58 1.53 -17.67 14.11
C LEU A 58 2.87 -16.93 14.07
N SER A 59 3.89 -17.62 13.53
CA SER A 59 5.20 -17.03 13.26
C SER A 59 5.19 -16.18 11.99
N HIS A 60 6.16 -15.25 11.86
CA HIS A 60 6.35 -14.49 10.63
C HIS A 60 6.63 -15.38 9.42
N GLU A 61 7.44 -16.43 9.58
CA GLU A 61 7.70 -17.42 8.53
C GLU A 61 6.40 -18.05 8.02
N ARG A 62 5.48 -18.40 8.94
CA ARG A 62 4.19 -18.95 8.56
C ARG A 62 3.33 -17.93 7.83
N LEU A 63 3.34 -16.67 8.26
CA LEU A 63 2.63 -15.59 7.56
C LEU A 63 3.15 -15.37 6.14
N PHE A 64 4.47 -15.38 5.93
CA PHE A 64 5.07 -15.26 4.60
C PHE A 64 4.71 -16.42 3.67
N GLN A 65 4.40 -17.61 4.21
CA GLN A 65 3.88 -18.73 3.41
C GLN A 65 2.39 -18.59 3.06
N LEU A 66 1.63 -17.80 3.83
CA LEU A 66 0.17 -17.68 3.71
C LEU A 66 -0.26 -16.41 2.95
N LEU A 67 0.53 -15.35 3.02
CA LEU A 67 0.24 -14.05 2.43
C LEU A 67 1.08 -13.82 1.17
N PRO A 68 0.63 -12.96 0.23
CA PRO A 68 1.44 -12.60 -0.92
C PRO A 68 2.79 -12.01 -0.48
N SER A 69 3.86 -12.40 -1.18
CA SER A 69 5.24 -11.98 -0.86
C SER A 69 5.45 -10.47 -1.00
N GLU A 70 4.65 -9.82 -1.84
CA GLU A 70 4.65 -8.37 -2.06
C GLU A 70 3.21 -7.88 -2.08
N LEU A 71 2.69 -7.44 -0.95
CA LEU A 71 1.36 -6.86 -0.81
C LEU A 71 1.48 -5.42 -0.36
N THR A 72 0.74 -4.53 -1.03
CA THR A 72 0.48 -3.17 -0.54
C THR A 72 -1.03 -2.97 -0.50
N LEU A 73 -1.57 -2.64 0.67
CA LEU A 73 -3.00 -2.43 0.91
C LEU A 73 -3.21 -1.03 1.47
N TRP A 74 -3.98 -0.21 0.76
CA TRP A 74 -4.40 1.12 1.17
C TRP A 74 -5.79 1.04 1.79
N VAL A 75 -5.90 1.57 3.00
CA VAL A 75 -7.17 1.67 3.73
C VAL A 75 -7.44 3.16 3.94
N ASP A 76 -8.21 3.73 3.02
CA ASP A 76 -8.49 5.16 2.97
C ASP A 76 -9.98 5.42 3.20
N PRO A 77 -10.37 6.63 3.64
CA PRO A 77 -11.79 6.98 3.67
C PRO A 77 -12.43 6.73 2.31
N PHE A 78 -13.50 5.95 2.32
CA PHE A 78 -14.32 5.61 1.16
C PHE A 78 -13.70 4.66 0.13
N GLU A 79 -12.43 4.26 0.26
CA GLU A 79 -11.80 3.31 -0.66
C GLU A 79 -10.85 2.37 0.08
N VAL A 80 -10.92 1.08 -0.23
CA VAL A 80 -9.88 0.10 0.11
C VAL A 80 -9.38 -0.51 -1.18
N SER A 81 -8.10 -0.39 -1.45
CA SER A 81 -7.47 -0.89 -2.67
C SER A 81 -6.13 -1.55 -2.35
N TYR A 82 -5.69 -2.46 -3.21
CA TYR A 82 -4.45 -3.20 -3.01
C TYR A 82 -3.69 -3.39 -4.30
N ARG A 83 -2.41 -3.75 -4.16
CA ARG A 83 -1.53 -4.18 -5.23
C ARG A 83 -0.74 -5.40 -4.76
N ILE A 84 -0.58 -6.39 -5.63
CA ILE A 84 0.31 -7.53 -5.43
C ILE A 84 1.45 -7.46 -6.43
N GLY A 85 2.71 -7.50 -5.95
CA GLY A 85 3.92 -7.27 -6.75
C GLY A 85 4.25 -5.78 -6.91
N GLU A 86 5.53 -5.46 -7.14
CA GLU A 86 5.95 -4.07 -7.42
C GLU A 86 5.31 -3.51 -8.70
N ASP A 87 5.22 -4.33 -9.75
CA ASP A 87 4.62 -4.01 -11.05
C ASP A 87 3.14 -4.40 -11.17
N GLY A 88 2.50 -4.75 -10.05
CA GLY A 88 1.10 -5.17 -10.04
C GLY A 88 0.12 -4.04 -10.37
N SER A 89 -1.03 -4.41 -10.94
CA SER A 89 -2.17 -3.50 -11.05
C SER A 89 -2.77 -3.19 -9.69
N ILE A 90 -3.32 -1.97 -9.54
CA ILE A 90 -4.12 -1.60 -8.38
C ILE A 90 -5.54 -2.13 -8.57
N CYS A 91 -6.02 -2.91 -7.60
CA CYS A 91 -7.37 -3.46 -7.55
C CYS A 91 -8.15 -2.84 -6.38
N VAL A 92 -9.38 -2.40 -6.65
CA VAL A 92 -10.28 -1.86 -5.61
C VAL A 92 -11.05 -3.00 -4.96
N LEU A 93 -10.97 -3.12 -3.64
CA LEU A 93 -11.73 -4.08 -2.83
C LEU A 93 -13.04 -3.48 -2.29
N TYR A 94 -13.02 -2.19 -1.98
CA TYR A 94 -14.16 -1.46 -1.46
C TYR A 94 -14.13 -0.04 -2.00
N GLU A 95 -15.31 0.46 -2.36
CA GLU A 95 -15.52 1.85 -2.75
C GLU A 95 -16.88 2.30 -2.21
N SER A 96 -16.96 3.54 -1.76
CA SER A 96 -18.23 4.20 -1.43
C SER A 96 -18.22 5.67 -1.86
N PRO A 97 -19.40 6.28 -2.03
CA PRO A 97 -19.48 7.69 -2.40
C PRO A 97 -18.89 8.60 -1.30
N GLN A 98 -18.06 9.57 -1.71
CA GLN A 98 -17.56 10.59 -0.80
C GLN A 98 -18.65 11.67 -0.56
N PRO A 99 -19.00 12.00 0.70
CA PRO A 99 -19.93 13.08 1.00
C PRO A 99 -19.34 14.42 0.52
N GLY A 100 -19.91 14.99 -0.54
CA GLY A 100 -19.47 16.26 -1.13
C GLY A 100 -18.40 16.15 -2.23
N GLY A 101 -18.01 14.93 -2.63
CA GLY A 101 -17.10 14.70 -3.75
C GLY A 101 -17.80 14.82 -5.10
N LYS A 102 -17.24 15.61 -6.04
CA LYS A 102 -17.63 15.57 -7.44
C LYS A 102 -17.35 14.16 -7.97
N THR A 103 -18.36 13.49 -8.52
CA THR A 103 -18.23 12.17 -9.14
C THR A 103 -17.23 12.22 -10.30
N THR A 104 -16.02 11.72 -10.10
CA THR A 104 -15.15 11.31 -11.22
C THR A 104 -15.31 9.80 -11.39
N LYS A 105 -16.18 9.38 -12.31
CA LYS A 105 -16.16 8.01 -12.86
C LYS A 105 -15.18 7.96 -14.06
N PRO A 106 -14.79 6.78 -14.56
CA PRO A 106 -13.88 5.81 -13.97
C PRO A 106 -12.55 5.70 -14.75
N LEU A 107 -11.53 5.27 -14.01
CA LEU A 107 -10.28 4.61 -14.40
C LEU A 107 -10.09 4.25 -15.89
N GLU A 108 -9.36 5.09 -16.62
CA GLU A 108 -8.38 4.59 -17.59
C GLU A 108 -7.04 4.46 -16.85
N SER A 109 -6.47 3.26 -16.92
CA SER A 109 -5.05 2.92 -16.77
C SER A 109 -4.15 4.03 -16.20
N ARG A 110 -4.04 4.14 -14.87
CA ARG A 110 -3.02 4.96 -14.20
C ARG A 110 -1.65 4.28 -14.24
N THR A 111 -1.15 4.03 -15.44
CA THR A 111 0.29 4.03 -15.69
C THR A 111 0.72 5.49 -15.88
N SER A 112 1.77 5.93 -15.16
CA SER A 112 2.30 7.31 -15.18
C SER A 112 1.43 8.34 -14.42
N CYS A 113 1.89 9.18 -13.49
CA CYS A 113 3.23 9.63 -13.16
C CYS A 113 3.23 9.93 -11.65
N LYS A 114 4.09 9.26 -10.87
CA LYS A 114 4.59 9.81 -9.61
C LYS A 114 5.91 10.51 -9.90
N GLU A 115 5.91 11.40 -10.89
CA GLU A 115 7.03 12.29 -11.25
C GLU A 115 6.74 13.69 -10.71
N GLU A 116 6.84 13.90 -9.40
CA GLU A 116 6.76 15.26 -8.81
C GLU A 116 7.64 15.31 -7.55
N TRP A 117 8.89 14.82 -7.65
CA TRP A 117 9.92 14.98 -6.61
C TRP A 117 11.33 15.23 -7.16
N ARG A 118 11.48 15.85 -8.34
CA ARG A 118 12.79 16.33 -8.82
C ARG A 118 12.79 17.83 -9.08
N ILE A 119 12.67 18.62 -8.02
CA ILE A 119 13.28 19.95 -8.02
C ILE A 119 14.71 19.79 -7.49
N GLY A 120 15.62 19.43 -8.40
CA GLY A 120 17.05 19.33 -8.15
C GLY A 120 17.80 19.97 -9.32
N ARG A 121 18.31 21.18 -9.08
CA ARG A 121 19.13 21.98 -10.00
C ARG A 121 20.32 21.17 -10.55
N ALA A 122 20.57 21.21 -11.86
CA ALA A 122 21.91 21.06 -12.43
C ALA A 122 22.01 21.62 -13.87
N SER A 123 23.07 22.41 -14.08
CA SER A 123 23.50 23.16 -15.28
C SER A 123 23.87 22.29 -16.50
N PRO A 124 24.05 22.86 -17.71
CA PRO A 124 24.16 22.08 -18.94
C PRO A 124 25.60 21.65 -19.24
N SER A 125 25.79 20.44 -19.76
CA SER A 125 27.10 19.99 -20.25
C SER A 125 27.02 19.06 -21.46
N LYS A 126 27.38 19.66 -22.62
CA LYS A 126 28.17 19.21 -23.78
C LYS A 126 28.09 17.76 -24.27
N ASN A 127 27.75 17.65 -25.56
CA ASN A 127 27.87 16.49 -26.45
C ASN A 127 29.27 15.85 -26.46
N TYR A 128 29.32 14.52 -26.52
CA TYR A 128 30.44 13.78 -27.09
C TYR A 128 29.95 12.86 -28.22
N SER A 129 30.70 12.83 -29.31
CA SER A 129 30.47 12.03 -30.52
C SER A 129 30.82 10.56 -30.29
N MET A 130 30.09 9.65 -30.93
CA MET A 130 30.41 8.23 -31.03
C MET A 130 31.75 8.00 -31.74
N MET A 131 32.48 6.96 -31.30
CA MET A 131 33.53 6.29 -32.07
C MET A 131 33.17 4.81 -32.15
N THR A 132 32.96 4.34 -33.38
CA THR A 132 32.77 2.94 -33.75
C THR A 132 34.12 2.25 -33.85
N VAL A 133 34.23 1.04 -33.32
CA VAL A 133 35.33 0.10 -33.60
C VAL A 133 34.74 -1.17 -34.20
N SER A 134 35.20 -1.52 -35.38
CA SER A 134 35.10 -2.86 -35.97
C SER A 134 36.50 -3.28 -36.41
N SER A 135 36.78 -4.56 -36.17
CA SER A 135 38.07 -5.26 -36.20
C SER A 135 38.80 -5.30 -37.55
#